data_AF-A0A610TD80-F1
#
_entry.id   AF-A0A610TD80-F1
#
_cell.length_a   1.000
_cell.length_b   1.000
_cell.length_c   1.000
_cell.angle_alpha   90.00
_cell.angle_beta   90.00
_cell.angle_gamma   90.00
#
_symmetry.space_group_name_H-M   'P 1'
#
loop_
_entity.id
_entity.type
_entity.pdbx_description
1 polymer ?
#
loop_
_entity_poly.entity_id
_entity_poly.type
_entity_poly.pdbx_seq_one_letter_code
_entity_poly.pdbx_strand_id
1 'polypeptide(L)'
;MKISYLKSSPSMIEVLKNNYEAFIIQNYKFNHLGLFHDEDSIYAVIQNYKESNTTLDEIQELYNYRFKTAGVPGPTFTEEVKDNYIKIDLR
;
A
#
# COMPACT_ATOMS: atom_id res chain seq x y z
N MET A 1 -4.77 -3.10 -12.51
CA MET A 1 -3.54 -3.84 -12.83
C MET A 1 -2.77 -4.05 -11.53
N LYS A 2 -2.46 -5.29 -11.15
CA LYS A 2 -1.70 -5.60 -9.94
C LYS A 2 -0.21 -5.44 -10.21
N ILE A 3 0.54 -4.88 -9.27
CA ILE A 3 1.99 -4.74 -9.36
C ILE A 3 2.66 -5.99 -8.81
N SER A 4 3.53 -6.64 -9.60
CA SER A 4 4.38 -7.73 -9.11
C SER A 4 5.68 -7.16 -8.60
N TYR A 5 6.06 -7.53 -7.39
CA TYR A 5 7.30 -7.05 -6.77
C TYR A 5 8.52 -7.50 -7.57
N LEU A 6 8.61 -8.80 -7.90
CA LEU A 6 9.76 -9.35 -8.64
C LEU A 6 9.90 -8.83 -10.08
N LYS A 7 8.79 -8.44 -10.71
CA LYS A 7 8.79 -7.94 -12.10
C LYS A 7 8.88 -6.42 -12.20
N SER A 8 8.83 -5.72 -11.06
CA SER A 8 8.94 -4.27 -11.03
C SER A 8 10.39 -3.83 -11.03
N SER A 9 10.68 -2.72 -11.73
CA SER A 9 12.00 -2.10 -11.61
C SER A 9 12.20 -1.53 -10.20
N PRO A 10 13.44 -1.45 -9.69
CA PRO A 10 13.73 -0.82 -8.41
C PRO A 10 13.19 0.61 -8.32
N SER A 11 13.24 1.36 -9.42
CA SER A 11 12.67 2.72 -9.52
C SER A 11 11.15 2.75 -9.30
N MET A 12 10.43 1.75 -9.80
CA MET A 12 8.98 1.66 -9.63
C MET A 12 8.60 1.33 -8.19
N ILE A 13 9.34 0.41 -7.57
CA ILE A 13 9.18 0.09 -6.15
C ILE A 13 9.43 1.34 -5.29
N GLU A 14 10.46 2.13 -5.61
CA GLU A 14 10.77 3.33 -4.84
C GLU A 14 9.70 4.42 -4.99
N VAL A 15 9.13 4.59 -6.19
CA VAL A 15 7.98 5.49 -6.39
C VAL A 15 6.77 5.01 -5.57
N LEU A 16 6.49 3.70 -5.56
CA LEU A 16 5.41 3.14 -4.76
C LEU A 16 5.62 3.40 -3.26
N LYS A 17 6.84 3.18 -2.75
CA LYS A 17 7.20 3.48 -1.37
C LYS A 17 6.97 4.94 -1.02
N ASN A 18 7.48 5.87 -1.83
CA ASN A 18 7.29 7.30 -1.62
C ASN A 18 5.79 7.69 -1.61
N ASN A 19 4.99 7.12 -2.52
CA ASN A 19 3.55 7.36 -2.57
C ASN A 19 2.84 6.85 -1.30
N TYR A 20 3.24 5.68 -0.79
CA TYR A 20 2.67 5.12 0.43
C TYR A 20 3.13 5.85 1.69
N GLU A 21 4.39 6.27 1.77
CA GLU A 21 4.90 7.12 2.87
C GLU A 21 4.12 8.44 2.95
N ALA A 22 3.88 9.09 1.81
CA ALA A 22 3.04 10.28 1.75
C ALA A 22 1.59 10.00 2.22
N PHE A 23 1.06 8.83 1.86
CA PHE A 23 -0.26 8.39 2.31
C PHE A 23 -0.33 8.18 3.82
N ILE A 24 0.68 7.54 4.42
CA ILE A 24 0.78 7.35 5.89
C ILE A 24 0.76 8.70 6.59
N ILE A 25 1.60 9.65 6.17
CA ILE A 25 1.74 10.97 6.81
C ILE A 25 0.40 11.72 6.80
N GLN A 26 -0.30 11.74 5.66
CA GLN A 26 -1.57 12.46 5.54
C GLN A 26 -2.77 11.70 6.14
N ASN A 27 -2.62 10.41 6.41
CA ASN A 27 -3.69 9.55 6.92
C ASN A 27 -3.24 8.78 8.17
N TYR A 28 -2.51 9.46 9.06
CA TYR A 28 -1.96 8.90 10.30
C TYR A 28 -3.03 8.32 11.25
N LYS A 29 -4.29 8.68 11.05
CA LYS A 29 -5.44 8.15 11.80
C LYS A 29 -5.67 6.64 11.58
N PHE A 30 -5.18 6.09 10.48
CA PHE A 30 -5.25 4.65 10.22
C PHE A 30 -4.07 3.93 10.86
N ASN A 31 -4.29 2.69 11.34
CA ASN A 31 -3.19 1.86 11.84
C ASN A 31 -2.47 1.18 10.67
N HIS A 32 -1.43 1.83 10.13
CA HIS A 32 -0.62 1.30 9.04
C HIS A 32 0.43 0.32 9.56
N LEU A 33 0.35 -0.94 9.17
CA LEU A 33 1.38 -1.94 9.51
C LEU A 33 2.58 -1.92 8.54
N GLY A 34 2.35 -1.41 7.32
CA GLY A 34 3.39 -1.20 6.32
C GLY A 34 3.04 -1.80 4.95
N LEU A 35 4.05 -1.80 4.09
CA LEU A 35 4.01 -2.49 2.80
C LEU A 35 4.58 -3.90 2.91
N PHE A 36 3.96 -4.81 2.18
CA PHE A 36 4.37 -6.21 2.10
C PHE A 36 4.29 -6.71 0.67
N HIS A 37 4.99 -7.79 0.34
CA HIS A 37 4.81 -8.51 -0.90
C HIS A 37 4.76 -10.02 -0.68
N ASP A 38 4.10 -10.72 -1.59
CA ASP A 38 4.20 -12.18 -1.75
C ASP A 38 4.98 -12.54 -3.03
N GLU A 39 5.86 -11.63 -3.48
CA GLU A 39 6.64 -11.68 -4.73
C GLU A 39 5.84 -11.31 -6.00
N ASP A 40 4.58 -11.76 -6.06
CA ASP A 40 3.69 -11.53 -7.20
C ASP A 40 2.79 -10.30 -7.04
N SER A 41 2.57 -9.83 -5.83
CA SER A 41 1.72 -8.69 -5.50
C SER A 41 2.32 -7.87 -4.35
N ILE A 42 1.99 -6.57 -4.32
CA ILE A 42 2.32 -5.67 -3.21
C ILE A 42 1.04 -5.29 -2.48
N TYR A 43 1.11 -5.35 -1.15
CA TYR A 43 0.01 -5.13 -0.23
C TYR A 43 0.34 -3.97 0.71
N ALA A 44 -0.67 -3.14 0.98
CA ALA A 44 -0.64 -2.15 2.05
C ALA A 44 -1.56 -2.64 3.16
N VAL A 45 -0.99 -2.95 4.33
CA VAL A 45 -1.77 -3.53 5.43
C VAL A 45 -2.19 -2.43 6.38
N ILE A 46 -3.51 -2.27 6.54
CA ILE A 46 -4.12 -1.28 7.41
C ILE A 46 -5.14 -1.96 8.31
N GLN A 47 -4.98 -1.77 9.62
CA GLN A 47 -5.89 -2.27 10.63
C GLN A 47 -6.77 -1.16 11.20
N ASN A 48 -7.85 -1.57 11.87
CA ASN A 48 -8.76 -0.70 12.62
C ASN A 48 -9.35 0.47 11.81
N TYR A 49 -9.30 0.40 10.47
CA TYR A 49 -9.86 1.46 9.61
C TYR A 49 -11.38 1.63 9.80
N LYS A 50 -12.07 0.59 10.26
CA LYS A 50 -13.49 0.60 10.60
C LYS A 50 -13.82 1.62 11.70
N GLU A 51 -12.89 1.91 12.62
CA GLU A 51 -13.05 2.95 13.65
C GLU A 51 -13.17 4.36 13.04
N SER A 52 -12.67 4.53 11.81
CA SER A 52 -12.79 5.77 11.04
C SER A 52 -14.03 5.80 10.12
N ASN A 53 -15.00 4.88 10.30
CA ASN A 53 -16.20 4.74 9.46
C ASN A 53 -15.88 4.70 7.96
N THR A 54 -14.86 3.92 7.58
CA THR A 54 -14.46 3.75 6.17
C THR A 54 -14.26 2.27 5.82
N THR A 55 -14.03 2.00 4.54
CA THR A 55 -13.77 0.68 3.98
C THR A 55 -12.38 0.61 3.32
N LEU A 56 -11.86 -0.60 3.09
CA LEU A 56 -10.61 -0.77 2.34
C LEU A 56 -10.75 -0.27 0.89
N ASP A 57 -11.93 -0.38 0.28
CA ASP A 57 -12.18 0.11 -1.06
C ASP A 57 -12.12 1.65 -1.12
N GLU A 58 -12.73 2.34 -0.17
CA GLU A 58 -12.62 3.80 -0.06
C GLU A 58 -11.18 4.26 0.19
N ILE A 59 -10.44 3.53 1.02
CA ILE A 59 -9.01 3.78 1.24
C ILE A 59 -8.21 3.57 -0.06
N GLN A 60 -8.51 2.49 -0.79
CA GLN A 60 -7.89 2.17 -2.07
C GLN A 60 -8.18 3.25 -3.11
N GLU A 61 -9.41 3.75 -3.17
CA GLU A 61 -9.82 4.87 -4.04
C GLU A 61 -9.11 6.17 -3.66
N LEU A 62 -9.09 6.53 -2.37
CA LEU A 62 -8.40 7.70 -1.85
C LEU A 62 -6.90 7.67 -2.23
N TYR A 63 -6.25 6.53 -2.00
CA TYR A 63 -4.85 6.33 -2.37
C TYR A 63 -4.65 6.50 -3.88
N ASN A 64 -5.47 5.81 -4.67
CA ASN A 64 -5.40 5.84 -6.13
C ASN A 64 -5.61 7.24 -6.71
N TYR A 65 -6.48 8.05 -6.10
CA TYR A 65 -6.84 9.38 -6.57
C TYR A 65 -5.82 10.45 -6.16
N ARG A 66 -5.31 10.41 -4.93
CA ARG A 66 -4.49 11.51 -4.37
C ARG A 66 -2.99 11.22 -4.29
N PHE A 67 -2.59 9.96 -4.20
CA PHE A 67 -1.22 9.59 -3.84
C PHE A 67 -0.51 8.79 -4.91
N LYS A 68 -1.24 7.92 -5.64
CA LYS A 68 -0.65 7.10 -6.67
C LYS A 68 -0.17 7.95 -7.86
N THR A 69 1.11 7.82 -8.18
CA THR A 69 1.67 8.38 -9.43
C THR A 69 1.01 7.74 -10.66
N ALA A 70 0.61 8.56 -11.63
CA ALA A 70 0.05 8.08 -12.89
C ALA A 70 1.00 7.10 -13.60
N GLY A 71 0.47 5.99 -14.11
CA GLY A 71 1.24 4.94 -14.78
C GLY A 71 1.98 3.97 -13.85
N VAL A 72 2.03 4.24 -12.54
CA VAL A 72 2.57 3.30 -11.53
C VAL A 72 1.41 2.57 -10.87
N PRO A 73 1.34 1.22 -10.91
CA PRO A 73 0.31 0.50 -10.20
C PRO A 73 0.50 0.61 -8.68
N GLY A 74 -0.60 0.69 -7.94
CA GLY A 74 -0.59 0.82 -6.48
C GLY A 74 -0.62 -0.54 -5.77
N PRO A 75 -0.35 -0.56 -4.45
CA PRO A 75 -0.58 -1.75 -3.64
C PRO A 75 -2.08 -2.06 -3.54
N THR A 76 -2.38 -3.31 -3.19
CA THR A 76 -3.73 -3.72 -2.76
C THR A 76 -3.87 -3.52 -1.27
N PHE A 77 -4.90 -2.80 -0.82
CA PHE A 77 -5.14 -2.64 0.61
C PHE A 77 -5.79 -3.89 1.23
N THR A 78 -5.34 -4.26 2.44
CA THR A 78 -5.87 -5.41 3.18
C THR A 78 -5.77 -5.19 4.69
N GLU A 79 -6.55 -5.93 5.47
CA GLU A 79 -6.58 -5.84 6.94
C GLU A 79 -5.56 -6.79 7.61
N GLU A 80 -5.14 -7.84 6.90
CA GLU A 80 -4.38 -8.95 7.48
C GLU A 80 -2.98 -9.08 6.87
N VAL A 81 -2.01 -9.35 7.75
CA VAL A 81 -0.69 -9.84 7.33
C VAL A 81 -0.79 -11.36 7.23
N LYS A 82 -0.46 -11.93 6.07
CA LYS A 82 -0.41 -13.38 5.87
C LYS A 82 0.99 -13.92 6.15
N ASP A 83 1.09 -15.20 6.47
CA ASP A 83 2.37 -15.85 6.83
C ASP A 83 3.43 -15.75 5.73
N ASN A 84 3.02 -15.67 4.46
CA ASN A 84 3.92 -15.58 3.30
C ASN A 84 4.28 -14.14 2.90
N TYR A 85 3.84 -13.14 3.67
CA TYR A 85 4.13 -11.74 3.37
C TYR A 85 5.53 -11.35 3.84
N ILE A 86 6.32 -10.81 2.92
CA ILE A 86 7.64 -10.24 3.18
C ILE A 86 7.49 -8.72 3.27
N LYS A 87 7.95 -8.13 4.37
CA LYS A 87 7.84 -6.68 4.59
C LYS A 87 8.78 -5.91 3.66
N ILE A 88 8.28 -4.83 3.07
CA ILE A 88 9.08 -3.86 2.31
C ILE A 88 9.46 -2.74 3.26
N ASP A 89 10.77 -2.50 3.40
CA ASP A 89 11.27 -1.42 4.23
C ASP A 89 10.91 -0.05 3.62
N LEU A 90 10.28 0.79 4.45
CA LEU A 90 10.02 2.20 4.21
C LEU A 90 11.15 3.05 4.79
N ARG A 91 11.25 4.30 4.36
CA ARG A 91 12.26 5.26 4.83
C ARG A 91 11.90 5.90 6.16
#